data_AF-A0A7C1KRN8-F1
#
_entry.id   AF-A0A7C1KRN8-F1
#
_cell.length_a   1.000
_cell.length_b   1.000
_cell.length_c   1.000
_cell.angle_alpha   90.00
_cell.angle_beta   90.00
_cell.angle_gamma   90.00
#
_symmetry.space_group_name_H-M   'P 1'
#
loop_
_entity.id
_entity.type
_entity.pdbx_description
1 polymer ?
#
loop_
_entity_poly.entity_id
_entity_poly.type
_entity_poly.pdbx_seq_one_letter_code
_entity_poly.pdbx_strand_id
1 'polypeptide(L)'
;MKDEWMDITLDLRERGSTGDVSREEPLHPLDIVLMLYDGMVEFLVRAIKAINDGAMTEKSRSLSRVIAIIEGLYGSIDAEAGGQVAGNLGELYCFL
;
A
#
# COMPACT_ATOMS: atom_id res chain seq x y z
N MET A 1 16.49 -13.79 10.10
CA MET A 1 15.05 -13.76 9.71
C MET A 1 14.34 -12.48 10.16
N LYS A 2 14.71 -11.84 11.27
CA LYS A 2 14.26 -10.47 11.62
C LYS A 2 14.87 -9.40 10.69
N ASP A 3 16.07 -9.67 10.20
CA ASP A 3 16.90 -8.75 9.42
C ASP A 3 16.31 -8.47 8.04
N GLU A 4 15.69 -9.48 7.43
CA GLU A 4 15.09 -9.40 6.08
C GLU A 4 13.88 -8.45 6.02
N TRP A 5 13.07 -8.38 7.10
CA TRP A 5 11.96 -7.43 7.19
C TRP A 5 12.45 -6.00 7.50
N MET A 6 13.57 -5.86 8.22
CA MET A 6 14.19 -4.57 8.46
C MET A 6 14.78 -3.98 7.18
N ASP A 7 15.35 -4.79 6.30
CA ASP A 7 15.84 -4.36 4.97
C ASP A 7 14.69 -3.88 4.06
N ILE A 8 13.56 -4.60 4.01
CA ILE A 8 12.37 -4.16 3.24
C ILE A 8 11.85 -2.82 3.76
N THR A 9 11.81 -2.64 5.09
CA THR A 9 11.34 -1.40 5.71
C THR A 9 12.33 -0.24 5.48
N LEU A 10 13.63 -0.53 5.40
CA LEU A 10 14.68 0.45 5.15
C LEU A 10 14.69 0.92 3.68
N ASP A 11 14.55 0.00 2.72
CA ASP A 11 14.43 0.30 1.28
C ASP A 11 13.22 1.19 0.99
N LEU A 12 12.07 0.92 1.61
CA LEU A 12 10.85 1.72 1.42
C LEU A 12 10.98 3.14 2.00
N ARG A 13 11.71 3.29 3.11
CA ARG A 13 11.98 4.61 3.70
C ARG A 13 12.91 5.46 2.83
N GLU A 14 13.83 4.84 2.12
CA GLU A 14 14.69 5.53 1.15
C GLU A 14 13.94 5.90 -0.14
N ARG A 15 13.02 5.03 -0.61
CA ARG A 15 12.12 5.34 -1.75
C ARG A 15 11.16 6.50 -1.45
N GLY A 16 10.64 6.59 -0.23
CA GLY A 16 9.81 7.70 0.23
C GLY A 16 10.53 9.06 0.27
N SER A 17 11.86 9.10 0.09
CA SER A 17 12.66 10.33 0.11
C SER A 17 12.83 10.99 -1.27
N THR A 18 12.28 10.46 -2.36
CA THR A 18 11.94 11.32 -3.53
C THR A 18 10.68 12.13 -3.22
N GLY A 19 10.64 12.76 -2.06
CA GLY A 19 9.76 13.84 -1.69
C GLY A 19 10.50 15.16 -1.89
N ASP A 20 10.83 15.52 -3.13
CA ASP A 20 11.02 16.94 -3.42
C ASP A 20 9.64 17.60 -3.29
N VAL A 21 9.38 18.22 -2.14
CA VAL A 21 8.10 18.90 -1.85
C VAL A 21 8.10 20.32 -2.46
N SER A 22 8.96 20.58 -3.45
CA SER A 22 8.94 21.79 -4.29
C SER A 22 8.26 21.53 -5.65
N ARG A 23 7.28 20.63 -5.70
CA ARG A 23 6.62 20.22 -6.96
C ARG A 23 5.47 21.15 -7.30
N GLU A 24 5.70 22.00 -8.30
CA GLU A 24 4.67 22.87 -8.89
C GLU A 24 3.72 22.10 -9.83
N GLU A 25 4.06 20.86 -10.21
CA GLU A 25 3.26 20.04 -11.12
C GLU A 25 2.27 19.11 -10.40
N PRO A 26 1.05 18.91 -10.96
CA PRO A 26 0.06 18.02 -10.38
C PRO A 26 0.55 16.56 -10.41
N LEU A 27 0.17 15.80 -9.39
CA LEU A 27 0.50 14.38 -9.29
C LEU A 27 -0.02 13.61 -10.51
N HIS A 28 0.84 12.79 -11.11
CA HIS A 28 0.40 11.85 -12.13
C HIS A 28 -0.42 10.74 -11.45
N PRO A 29 -1.47 10.18 -12.08
CA PRO A 29 -2.26 9.10 -11.48
C PRO A 29 -1.42 7.92 -11.00
N LEU A 30 -0.32 7.62 -11.69
CA LEU A 30 0.65 6.59 -11.28
C LEU A 30 1.32 6.91 -9.93
N ASP A 31 1.67 8.17 -9.66
CA ASP A 31 2.31 8.57 -8.41
C ASP A 31 1.38 8.31 -7.21
N ILE A 32 0.09 8.59 -7.39
CA ILE A 32 -0.93 8.34 -6.37
C ILE A 32 -1.03 6.83 -6.08
N VAL A 33 -1.02 6.00 -7.12
CA VAL A 33 -1.05 4.53 -6.95
C VAL A 33 0.18 4.05 -6.19
N LEU A 34 1.38 4.53 -6.53
CA LEU A 34 2.61 4.16 -5.82
C LEU A 34 2.57 4.58 -4.34
N MET A 35 2.09 5.79 -4.05
CA MET A 35 1.92 6.26 -2.67
C MET A 35 0.92 5.42 -1.88
N LEU A 36 -0.15 4.91 -2.52
CA LEU A 36 -1.10 4.01 -1.88
C LEU A 36 -0.46 2.66 -1.56
N TYR A 37 0.34 2.09 -2.46
CA TYR A 37 1.09 0.87 -2.19
C TYR A 37 2.08 1.05 -1.04
N ASP A 38 2.83 2.16 -1.02
CA ASP A 38 3.76 2.47 0.06
C ASP A 38 3.04 2.56 1.41
N GLY A 39 1.91 3.28 1.45
CA GLY A 39 1.08 3.37 2.64
C GLY A 39 0.51 2.01 3.08
N MET A 40 0.11 1.16 2.13
CA MET A 40 -0.38 -0.19 2.42
C MET A 40 0.70 -1.05 3.07
N VAL A 41 1.92 -1.04 2.54
CA VAL A 41 3.05 -1.78 3.13
C VAL A 41 3.38 -1.26 4.52
N GLU A 42 3.37 0.06 4.73
CA GLU A 42 3.60 0.64 6.04
C GLU A 42 2.56 0.16 7.08
N PHE A 43 1.27 0.12 6.72
CA PHE A 43 0.23 -0.40 7.61
C PHE A 43 0.37 -1.90 7.88
N LEU A 44 0.80 -2.70 6.89
CA LEU A 44 1.08 -4.11 7.09
C LEU A 44 2.25 -4.31 8.09
N VAL A 45 3.33 -3.56 7.96
CA VAL A 45 4.46 -3.59 8.90
C VAL A 45 4.00 -3.20 10.31
N ARG A 46 3.17 -2.17 10.44
CA ARG A 46 2.58 -1.76 11.73
C ARG A 46 1.69 -2.85 12.32
N ALA A 47 0.89 -3.53 11.50
CA ALA A 47 0.05 -4.64 11.94
C ALA A 47 0.90 -5.82 12.45
N ILE A 48 1.97 -6.19 11.74
CA ILE A 48 2.91 -7.25 12.15
C ILE A 48 3.56 -6.89 13.49
N LYS A 49 4.03 -5.65 13.65
CA LYS A 49 4.58 -5.18 14.93
C LYS A 49 3.55 -5.26 16.06
N ALA A 50 2.33 -4.79 15.83
CA ALA A 50 1.25 -4.84 16.81
C ALA A 50 0.90 -6.28 17.24
N ILE A 51 0.98 -7.26 16.33
CA ILE A 51 0.82 -8.68 16.66
C ILE A 51 1.93 -9.13 17.61
N ASN A 52 3.18 -8.82 17.30
CA ASN A 52 4.34 -9.19 18.13
C ASN A 52 4.29 -8.57 19.53
N ASP A 53 3.75 -7.36 19.63
CA ASP A 53 3.62 -6.61 20.89
C ASP A 53 2.32 -6.97 21.67
N GLY A 54 1.46 -7.85 21.14
CA GLY A 54 0.18 -8.22 21.74
C GLY A 54 -0.92 -7.14 21.64
N ALA A 55 -0.71 -6.09 20.86
CA ALA A 55 -1.59 -4.92 20.71
C ALA A 55 -2.70 -5.17 19.67
N MET A 56 -3.69 -6.01 20.00
CA MET A 56 -4.73 -6.46 19.06
C MET A 56 -5.59 -5.32 18.47
N THR A 57 -5.86 -4.26 19.23
CA THR A 57 -6.62 -3.09 18.72
C THR A 57 -5.85 -2.38 17.61
N GLU A 58 -4.54 -2.20 17.77
CA GLU A 58 -3.71 -1.51 16.78
C GLU A 58 -3.47 -2.39 15.54
N LYS A 59 -3.39 -3.71 15.73
CA LYS A 59 -3.43 -4.69 14.63
C LYS A 59 -4.70 -4.51 13.80
N SER A 60 -5.87 -4.51 14.42
CA SER A 60 -7.14 -4.37 13.71
C SER A 60 -7.24 -3.03 12.99
N ARG A 61 -6.87 -1.93 13.65
CA ARG A 61 -6.83 -0.60 13.03
C ARG A 61 -5.92 -0.57 11.81
N SER A 62 -4.71 -1.11 11.91
CA SER A 62 -3.75 -1.10 10.80
C SER A 62 -4.27 -1.92 9.61
N LEU A 63 -4.84 -3.09 9.85
CA LEU A 63 -5.45 -3.91 8.79
C LEU A 63 -6.67 -3.24 8.16
N SER A 64 -7.52 -2.56 8.94
CA SER A 64 -8.63 -1.79 8.36
C SER A 64 -8.14 -0.70 7.39
N ARG A 65 -6.97 -0.11 7.64
CA ARG A 65 -6.38 0.87 6.71
C ARG A 65 -5.84 0.21 5.43
N VAL A 66 -5.27 -0.99 5.54
CA VAL A 66 -4.87 -1.80 4.37
C VAL A 66 -6.09 -2.10 3.49
N ILE A 67 -7.17 -2.61 4.09
CA ILE A 67 -8.41 -2.95 3.37
C ILE A 67 -8.99 -1.71 2.66
N ALA A 68 -9.04 -0.56 3.34
CA ALA A 68 -9.54 0.67 2.73
C ALA A 68 -8.73 1.12 1.49
N ILE A 69 -7.41 0.88 1.48
CA ILE A 69 -6.57 1.15 0.32
C ILE A 69 -6.90 0.18 -0.83
N ILE A 70 -7.03 -1.12 -0.53
CA ILE A 70 -7.38 -2.14 -1.52
C ILE A 70 -8.75 -1.84 -2.14
N GLU A 71 -9.75 -1.48 -1.34
CA GLU A 71 -11.08 -1.09 -1.80
C GLU A 71 -11.02 0.14 -2.73
N GLY A 72 -10.19 1.14 -2.38
CA GLY A 72 -9.95 2.30 -3.21
C GLY A 72 -9.30 1.96 -4.55
N LEU A 73 -8.29 1.10 -4.54
CA LEU A 73 -7.62 0.62 -5.76
C LEU A 73 -8.57 -0.20 -6.63
N TYR A 74 -9.34 -1.12 -6.04
CA TYR A 74 -10.35 -1.90 -6.74
C TYR A 74 -11.41 -1.02 -7.39
N GLY A 75 -11.93 -0.02 -6.66
CA GLY A 75 -12.89 0.94 -7.18
C GLY A 75 -12.36 1.85 -8.28
N SER A 76 -11.04 1.93 -8.46
CA SER A 76 -10.37 2.74 -9.50
C SER A 76 -10.09 1.97 -10.81
N ILE A 77 -10.36 0.67 -10.85
CA ILE A 77 -10.10 -0.15 -12.04
C ILE A 77 -11.06 0.22 -13.17
N ASP A 78 -10.50 0.58 -14.33
CA ASP A 78 -11.23 0.74 -15.58
C ASP A 78 -11.21 -0.58 -16.37
N ALA A 79 -12.31 -1.33 -16.28
CA ALA A 79 -12.46 -2.61 -16.98
C ALA A 79 -12.58 -2.46 -18.50
N GLU A 80 -13.07 -1.32 -18.99
CA GLU A 80 -13.24 -1.07 -20.43
C GLU A 80 -11.90 -0.75 -21.09
N ALA A 81 -11.12 0.16 -20.49
CA ALA A 81 -9.81 0.54 -20.99
C ALA A 81 -8.73 -0.51 -20.69
N GLY A 82 -8.81 -1.20 -19.55
CA GLY A 82 -7.78 -2.12 -19.07
C GLY A 82 -7.93 -3.59 -19.52
N GLY A 83 -9.09 -3.96 -20.09
CA GLY A 83 -9.34 -5.29 -20.63
C GLY A 83 -8.95 -6.43 -19.68
N GLN A 84 -8.15 -7.39 -20.16
CA GLN A 84 -7.75 -8.55 -19.37
C GLN A 84 -6.87 -8.19 -18.16
N VAL A 85 -6.04 -7.15 -18.27
CA VAL A 85 -5.16 -6.73 -17.16
C VAL A 85 -5.99 -6.17 -16.01
N ALA A 86 -7.00 -5.35 -16.31
CA ALA A 86 -7.95 -4.85 -15.33
C ALA A 86 -8.72 -6.00 -14.65
N GLY A 87 -9.17 -6.99 -15.41
CA GLY A 87 -9.83 -8.18 -14.88
C GLY A 87 -8.96 -8.95 -13.88
N ASN A 88 -7.73 -9.29 -14.28
CA ASN A 88 -6.79 -10.01 -13.42
C ASN A 88 -6.45 -9.22 -12.14
N LEU A 89 -6.30 -7.89 -12.26
CA LEU A 89 -5.99 -7.03 -11.12
C LEU A 89 -7.19 -6.92 -10.16
N GLY A 90 -8.41 -6.87 -10.70
CA GLY A 90 -9.64 -6.90 -9.91
C GLY A 90 -9.79 -8.20 -9.12
N GLU A 91 -9.53 -9.34 -9.76
CA GLU A 91 -9.52 -10.65 -9.07
C GLU A 91 -8.47 -10.71 -7.97
N LEU A 92 -7.26 -10.19 -8.24
CA LEU A 92 -6.20 -10.10 -7.24
C LEU A 92 -6.63 -9.27 -6.03
N TYR A 93 -7.20 -8.08 -6.24
CA TYR A 93 -7.65 -7.24 -5.13
C TYR A 93 -8.85 -7.81 -4.37
N CYS A 94 -9.77 -8.51 -5.02
CA CYS A 94 -10.86 -9.21 -4.34
C CYS A 94 -10.39 -10.39 -3.48
N PHE A 95 -9.24 -10.98 -3.82
CA PHE A 95 -8.66 -12.09 -3.05
C PHE A 95 -7.96 -11.61 -1.77
N LEU A 96 -7.41 -10.40 -1.76
CA LEU A 96 -6.68 -9.81 -0.63
C LEU A 96 -7.62 -9.33 0.49
#